data_AF-G3HCV3-F1
#
_entry.id   AF-G3HCV3-F1
#
_cell.length_a   1.000
_cell.length_b   1.000
_cell.length_c   1.000
_cell.angle_alpha   90.00
_cell.angle_beta   90.00
_cell.angle_gamma   90.00
#
_symmetry.space_group_name_H-M   'P 1'
#
loop_
_entity.id
_entity.type
_entity.pdbx_description
1 polymer ?
#
loop_
_entity_poly.entity_id
_entity_poly.type
_entity_poly.pdbx_seq_one_letter_code
_entity_poly.pdbx_strand_id
1 'polypeptide(L)'
;MGAVVMLRSLWVGKESAPKVLKASRRTPHFSSLEDMVAHLVTSLQGGDSDFVLGFLCIYQRFITTQQVLDMLFKRFSSFRPNCEEDEQVKNTICTLLDYWLDKFPEDFYKIEHLPLLKQVKTYLIVNMPYSDLLVRIQMLQIQLQAEVASNSEIKN
;
A
#
# COMPACT_ATOMS: atom_id res chain seq x y z
N MET A 1 -52.17 -28.93 19.03
CA MET A 1 -51.29 -29.38 20.12
C MET A 1 -50.45 -30.54 19.61
N GLY A 2 -49.14 -30.56 19.86
CA GLY A 2 -48.37 -31.80 19.95
C GLY A 2 -47.32 -32.09 18.85
N ALA A 3 -46.06 -31.97 19.27
CA ALA A 3 -44.88 -32.76 18.90
C ALA A 3 -44.13 -32.47 17.57
N VAL A 4 -43.13 -31.61 17.74
CA VAL A 4 -41.79 -31.65 17.15
C VAL A 4 -41.18 -33.06 17.25
N VAL A 5 -40.66 -33.63 16.14
CA VAL A 5 -39.38 -34.36 16.14
C VAL A 5 -38.72 -34.22 14.77
N MET A 6 -37.53 -33.60 14.77
CA MET A 6 -36.58 -33.54 13.66
C MET A 6 -36.21 -34.94 13.15
N LEU A 7 -36.23 -35.14 11.84
CA LEU A 7 -35.37 -36.13 11.18
C LEU A 7 -34.45 -35.42 10.20
N ARG A 8 -33.31 -34.99 10.74
CA ARG A 8 -32.13 -34.53 10.02
C ARG A 8 -31.11 -35.67 10.10
N SER A 9 -30.81 -36.30 8.97
CA SER A 9 -29.61 -37.13 8.67
C SER A 9 -29.85 -37.79 7.31
N LEU A 10 -28.97 -37.83 6.32
CA LEU A 10 -27.54 -37.60 6.30
C LEU A 10 -27.15 -37.25 4.85
N TRP A 11 -27.02 -35.97 4.54
CA TRP A 11 -26.22 -35.56 3.38
C TRP A 11 -24.77 -35.94 3.71
N VAL A 12 -24.21 -36.92 2.99
CA VAL A 12 -22.76 -37.14 2.95
C VAL A 12 -22.17 -36.04 2.08
N GLY A 13 -22.09 -34.84 2.66
CA GLY A 13 -21.21 -33.79 2.18
C GLY A 13 -19.81 -34.16 2.63
N LYS A 14 -18.97 -34.61 1.70
CA LYS A 14 -17.52 -34.66 1.92
C LYS A 14 -17.01 -33.22 2.02
N GLU A 15 -17.12 -32.66 3.20
CA GLU A 15 -16.49 -31.39 3.56
C GLU A 15 -14.98 -31.65 3.65
N SER A 16 -14.29 -31.49 2.52
CA SER A 16 -12.84 -31.35 2.54
C SER A 16 -12.54 -29.98 3.11
N ALA A 17 -12.26 -29.93 4.41
CA ALA A 17 -11.71 -28.75 5.05
C ALA A 17 -10.50 -28.25 4.25
N PRO A 18 -10.39 -26.96 3.92
CA PRO A 18 -9.16 -26.43 3.37
C PRO A 18 -8.07 -26.71 4.40
N LYS A 19 -7.02 -27.44 3.99
CA LYS A 19 -5.78 -27.46 4.76
C LYS A 19 -5.32 -26.02 4.87
N VAL A 20 -5.56 -25.42 6.03
CA VAL A 20 -4.87 -24.20 6.45
C VAL A 20 -3.41 -24.60 6.52
N LEU A 21 -2.72 -24.44 5.39
CA LEU A 21 -1.27 -24.45 5.35
C LEU A 21 -0.86 -23.29 6.25
N LYS A 22 -0.58 -23.61 7.52
CA LYS A 22 0.16 -22.71 8.40
C LYS A 22 1.50 -22.50 7.70
N ALA A 23 1.56 -21.44 6.90
CA ALA A 23 2.81 -20.93 6.38
C ALA A 23 3.69 -20.74 7.60
N SER A 24 4.78 -21.50 7.64
CA SER A 24 5.81 -21.32 8.65
C SER A 24 6.21 -19.86 8.60
N ARG A 25 5.87 -19.09 9.65
CA ARG A 25 6.27 -17.69 9.81
C ARG A 25 7.78 -17.66 10.07
N ARG A 26 8.57 -18.01 9.05
CA ARG A 26 9.98 -17.66 9.01
C ARG A 26 10.01 -16.15 8.86
N THR A 27 10.52 -15.47 9.88
CA THR A 27 10.79 -14.03 9.79
C THR A 27 11.71 -13.82 8.59
N PRO A 28 11.30 -13.06 7.57
CA PRO A 28 12.16 -12.80 6.43
C PRO A 28 13.43 -12.08 6.92
N HIS A 29 14.58 -12.60 6.50
CA HIS A 29 15.87 -11.99 6.78
C HIS A 29 16.24 -11.11 5.60
N PHE A 30 16.39 -9.81 5.83
CA PHE A 30 16.75 -8.83 4.80
C PHE A 30 18.23 -8.51 4.86
N SER A 31 18.92 -8.63 3.73
CA SER A 31 20.33 -8.23 3.58
C SER A 31 20.53 -6.72 3.50
N SER A 32 19.49 -6.00 3.07
CA SER A 32 19.50 -4.54 2.94
C SER A 32 18.11 -3.96 3.15
N LEU A 33 18.04 -2.64 3.33
CA LEU A 33 16.78 -1.93 3.42
C LEU A 33 16.02 -1.90 2.08
N GLU A 34 16.75 -1.84 0.96
CA GLU A 34 16.14 -1.93 -0.38
C GLU A 34 15.42 -3.27 -0.56
N ASP A 35 15.99 -4.37 -0.05
CA ASP A 35 15.35 -5.69 -0.08
C ASP A 35 14.07 -5.71 0.77
N MET A 36 14.08 -5.03 1.92
CA MET A 36 12.91 -4.91 2.79
C MET A 36 11.80 -4.10 2.12
N VAL A 37 12.13 -2.98 1.47
CA VAL A 37 11.17 -2.16 0.71
C VAL A 37 10.62 -2.92 -0.50
N ALA A 38 11.46 -3.65 -1.22
CA ALA A 38 10.99 -4.54 -2.30
C ALA A 38 10.04 -5.62 -1.76
N HIS A 39 10.32 -6.14 -0.56
CA HIS A 39 9.47 -7.14 0.05
C HIS A 39 8.06 -6.64 0.35
N LEU A 40 7.87 -5.35 0.68
CA LEU A 40 6.53 -4.77 0.89
C LEU A 40 5.59 -5.03 -0.28
N VAL A 41 6.09 -4.83 -1.51
CA VAL A 41 5.32 -5.07 -2.73
C VAL A 41 5.01 -6.57 -2.87
N THR A 42 5.99 -7.44 -2.65
CA THR A 42 5.78 -8.89 -2.74
C THR A 42 4.85 -9.44 -1.67
N SER A 43 4.91 -8.91 -0.44
CA SER A 43 4.01 -9.27 0.66
C SER A 43 2.58 -8.89 0.30
N LEU A 44 2.38 -7.68 -0.22
CA LEU A 44 1.06 -7.20 -0.63
C LEU A 44 0.51 -7.99 -1.84
N GLN A 45 1.35 -8.34 -2.82
CA GLN A 45 0.98 -9.26 -3.92
C GLN A 45 0.54 -10.63 -3.40
N GLY A 46 1.20 -11.12 -2.35
CA GLY A 46 0.86 -12.37 -1.67
C GLY A 46 -0.32 -12.27 -0.69
N GLY A 47 -0.91 -11.08 -0.50
CA GLY A 47 -2.00 -10.83 0.44
C GLY A 47 -1.59 -10.68 1.90
N ASP A 48 -0.29 -10.63 2.20
CA ASP A 48 0.25 -10.41 3.55
C ASP A 48 0.32 -8.92 3.87
N SER A 49 -0.82 -8.36 4.29
CA SER A 49 -0.90 -6.97 4.75
C SER A 49 -0.34 -6.76 6.16
N ASP A 50 -0.15 -7.82 6.95
CA ASP A 50 0.38 -7.73 8.31
C ASP A 50 1.85 -7.28 8.30
N PHE A 51 2.65 -7.83 7.37
CA PHE A 51 4.04 -7.38 7.19
C PHE A 51 4.11 -5.90 6.79
N VAL A 52 3.28 -5.49 5.83
CA VAL A 52 3.23 -4.10 5.33
C VAL A 52 2.87 -3.15 6.46
N LEU A 53 1.81 -3.47 7.22
CA LEU A 53 1.41 -2.67 8.38
C LEU A 53 2.52 -2.61 9.43
N GLY A 54 3.13 -3.75 9.75
CA GLY A 54 4.23 -3.84 10.71
C GLY A 54 5.41 -2.95 10.34
N PHE A 55 5.81 -2.93 9.05
CA PHE A 55 6.85 -2.05 8.54
C PHE A 55 6.44 -0.57 8.65
N LEU A 56 5.24 -0.22 8.16
CA LEU A 56 4.75 1.17 8.15
C LEU A 56 4.61 1.75 9.57
N CYS A 57 4.31 0.94 10.58
CA CYS A 57 4.27 1.36 11.98
C CYS A 57 5.63 1.78 12.56
N ILE A 58 6.75 1.28 12.03
CA ILE A 58 8.07 1.41 12.71
C ILE A 58 9.17 2.00 11.84
N TYR A 59 8.99 2.13 10.53
CA TYR A 59 10.07 2.56 9.62
C TYR A 59 10.63 3.94 9.98
N GLN A 60 9.79 4.87 10.45
CA GLN A 60 10.20 6.22 10.84
C GLN A 60 11.24 6.27 11.95
N ARG A 61 11.39 5.19 12.72
CA ARG A 61 12.44 5.08 13.75
C ARG A 61 13.84 4.99 13.15
N PHE A 62 13.94 4.64 11.87
CA PHE A 62 15.20 4.32 11.21
C PHE A 62 15.42 5.12 9.92
N ILE A 63 14.35 5.45 9.20
CA ILE A 63 14.41 6.13 7.88
C ILE A 63 13.22 7.07 7.67
N THR A 64 13.31 7.95 6.69
CA THR A 64 12.24 8.89 6.36
C THR A 64 11.30 8.35 5.28
N THR A 65 10.10 8.92 5.18
CA THR A 65 9.12 8.66 4.10
C THR A 65 9.76 8.87 2.73
N GLN A 66 10.55 9.94 2.58
CA GLN A 66 11.32 10.22 1.36
C GLN A 66 12.21 9.04 0.97
N GLN A 67 13.00 8.51 1.91
CA GLN A 67 13.92 7.41 1.65
C GLN A 67 13.19 6.13 1.24
N VAL A 68 12.06 5.82 1.88
CA VAL A 68 11.22 4.67 1.49
C VAL A 68 10.71 4.82 0.06
N LEU A 69 10.15 6.00 -0.29
CA LEU A 69 9.68 6.28 -1.65
C LEU A 69 10.81 6.25 -2.67
N ASP A 70 11.98 6.80 -2.35
CA ASP A 70 13.16 6.77 -3.20
C ASP A 70 13.59 5.34 -3.52
N MET A 71 13.69 4.48 -2.50
CA MET A 71 14.03 3.07 -2.69
C MET A 71 12.95 2.33 -3.48
N LEU A 72 11.68 2.58 -3.19
CA LEU A 72 10.56 1.97 -3.89
C LEU A 72 10.59 2.33 -5.38
N PHE A 73 10.66 3.63 -5.71
CA PHE A 73 10.64 4.08 -7.10
C PHE A 73 11.94 3.77 -7.84
N LYS A 74 13.09 3.77 -7.17
CA LYS A 74 14.35 3.31 -7.75
C LYS A 74 14.28 1.83 -8.13
N ARG A 75 13.76 1.00 -7.23
CA ARG A 75 13.60 -0.45 -7.46
C ARG A 75 12.63 -0.74 -8.59
N PHE A 76 11.56 0.04 -8.68
CA PHE A 76 10.48 -0.12 -9.66
C PHE A 76 10.48 1.03 -10.69
N SER A 77 11.65 1.36 -11.23
CA SER A 77 11.84 2.45 -12.20
C SER A 77 11.76 2.02 -13.66
N SER A 78 11.91 0.72 -13.94
CA SER A 78 11.96 0.18 -15.30
C SER A 78 10.99 -0.98 -15.43
N PHE A 79 10.00 -0.80 -16.29
CA PHE A 79 9.01 -1.81 -16.63
C PHE A 79 9.05 -2.11 -18.12
N ARG A 80 8.78 -3.37 -18.48
CA ARG A 80 8.69 -3.82 -19.86
C ARG A 80 7.33 -3.43 -20.44
N PRO A 81 7.27 -3.00 -21.71
CA PRO A 81 6.00 -2.70 -22.35
C PRO A 81 5.15 -3.97 -22.47
N ASN A 82 3.84 -3.86 -22.20
CA ASN A 82 2.85 -4.94 -22.33
C ASN A 82 3.16 -6.20 -21.50
N CYS A 83 3.89 -6.07 -20.39
CA CYS A 83 4.15 -7.17 -19.47
C CYS A 83 3.11 -7.20 -18.35
N GLU A 84 2.34 -8.29 -18.27
CA GLU A 84 1.27 -8.44 -17.28
C GLU A 84 1.79 -8.45 -15.85
N GLU A 85 2.94 -9.10 -15.60
CA GLU A 85 3.56 -9.11 -14.28
C GLU A 85 3.97 -7.70 -13.83
N ASP A 86 4.49 -6.89 -14.76
CA ASP A 86 4.89 -5.51 -14.50
C ASP A 86 3.66 -4.63 -14.22
N GLU A 87 2.54 -4.84 -14.93
CA GLU A 87 1.26 -4.19 -14.62
C GLU A 87 0.73 -4.60 -13.24
N GLN A 88 0.84 -5.88 -12.86
CA GLN A 88 0.45 -6.32 -11.52
C GLN A 88 1.32 -5.68 -10.42
N VAL A 89 2.62 -5.52 -10.67
CA VAL A 89 3.54 -4.82 -9.74
C VAL A 89 3.14 -3.35 -9.61
N LYS A 90 2.88 -2.64 -10.73
CA LYS A 90 2.42 -1.24 -10.70
C LYS A 90 1.10 -1.08 -9.93
N ASN A 91 0.14 -1.96 -10.17
CA ASN A 91 -1.13 -1.99 -9.43
C ASN A 91 -0.89 -2.18 -7.93
N THR A 92 0.01 -3.10 -7.57
CA THR A 92 0.33 -3.34 -6.15
C THR A 92 1.02 -2.14 -5.50
N ILE A 93 1.92 -1.46 -6.21
CA ILE A 93 2.53 -0.21 -5.73
C ILE A 93 1.46 0.87 -5.52
N CYS A 94 0.49 0.98 -6.44
CA CYS A 94 -0.65 1.88 -6.26
C CYS A 94 -1.44 1.53 -4.99
N THR A 95 -1.79 0.25 -4.79
CA THR A 95 -2.48 -0.21 -3.59
C THR A 95 -1.67 0.02 -2.31
N LEU A 96 -0.35 -0.18 -2.35
CA LEU A 96 0.54 0.10 -1.23
C LEU A 96 0.52 1.57 -0.84
N LEU A 97 0.59 2.48 -1.82
CA LEU A 97 0.55 3.92 -1.60
C LEU A 97 -0.81 4.39 -1.08
N ASP A 98 -1.91 3.88 -1.63
CA ASP A 98 -3.27 4.16 -1.11
C ASP A 98 -3.41 3.67 0.33
N TYR A 99 -2.98 2.43 0.59
CA TYR A 99 -2.99 1.86 1.93
C TYR A 99 -2.18 2.69 2.93
N TRP A 100 -1.01 3.17 2.51
CA TRP A 100 -0.16 4.01 3.34
C TRP A 100 -0.82 5.37 3.64
N LEU A 101 -1.39 6.04 2.63
CA LEU A 101 -2.14 7.29 2.82
C LEU A 101 -3.35 7.12 3.75
N ASP A 102 -4.00 5.95 3.73
CA ASP A 102 -5.17 5.67 4.57
C ASP A 102 -4.80 5.35 6.01
N LYS A 103 -3.68 4.63 6.22
CA LYS A 103 -3.27 4.17 7.56
C LYS A 103 -2.39 5.16 8.30
N PHE A 104 -1.59 5.93 7.58
CA PHE A 104 -0.64 6.90 8.15
C PHE A 104 -0.72 8.23 7.41
N PRO A 105 -1.89 8.93 7.46
CA PRO A 105 -2.06 10.22 6.78
C PRO A 105 -1.06 11.28 7.28
N GLU A 106 -0.56 11.17 8.51
CA GLU A 106 0.45 12.05 9.08
C GLU A 106 1.74 12.14 8.24
N ASP A 107 2.02 11.14 7.41
CA ASP A 107 3.21 11.05 6.55
C ASP A 107 3.09 11.87 5.26
N PHE A 108 1.88 12.36 4.93
CA PHE A 108 1.58 12.98 3.63
C PHE A 108 0.73 14.25 3.71
N TYR A 109 -0.10 14.40 4.75
CA TYR A 109 -1.14 15.44 4.81
C TYR A 109 -0.66 16.78 5.43
N LYS A 110 0.64 17.08 5.35
CA LYS A 110 1.20 18.34 5.85
C LYS A 110 1.87 19.12 4.71
N ILE A 111 1.92 20.44 4.84
CA ILE A 111 2.56 21.34 3.85
C ILE A 111 4.01 20.91 3.56
N GLU A 112 4.76 20.49 4.58
CA GLU A 112 6.14 20.01 4.46
C GLU A 112 6.30 18.78 3.55
N HIS A 113 5.20 18.04 3.32
CA HIS A 113 5.16 16.84 2.49
C HIS A 113 4.81 17.12 1.02
N LEU A 114 4.60 18.38 0.62
CA LEU A 114 4.39 18.75 -0.79
C LEU A 114 5.44 18.18 -1.76
N PRO A 115 6.76 18.16 -1.43
CA PRO A 115 7.77 17.50 -2.25
C PRO A 115 7.53 15.99 -2.41
N LEU A 116 7.15 15.29 -1.34
CA LEU A 116 6.82 13.85 -1.36
C LEU A 116 5.64 13.59 -2.30
N LEU A 117 4.57 14.38 -2.15
CA LEU A 117 3.38 14.27 -3.01
C LEU A 117 3.70 14.55 -4.48
N LYS A 118 4.62 15.49 -4.75
CA LYS A 118 5.09 15.76 -6.12
C LYS A 118 5.84 14.57 -6.69
N GLN A 119 6.70 13.93 -5.90
CA GLN A 119 7.41 12.73 -6.30
C GLN A 119 6.44 11.59 -6.63
N VAL A 120 5.49 11.30 -5.74
CA VAL A 120 4.47 10.27 -5.94
C VAL A 120 3.66 10.56 -7.21
N LYS A 121 3.22 11.81 -7.41
CA LYS A 121 2.51 12.23 -8.62
C LYS A 121 3.32 11.98 -9.89
N THR A 122 4.60 12.35 -9.90
CA THR A 122 5.47 12.13 -11.07
C THR A 122 5.59 10.65 -11.40
N TYR A 123 5.74 9.79 -10.39
CA TYR A 123 5.74 8.34 -10.59
C TYR A 123 4.41 7.83 -11.19
N LEU A 124 3.27 8.28 -10.65
CA LEU A 124 1.95 7.85 -11.09
C LEU A 124 1.60 8.33 -12.50
N ILE A 125 1.99 9.54 -12.90
CA ILE A 125 1.75 10.02 -14.28
C ILE A 125 2.43 9.10 -15.32
N VAL A 126 3.61 8.59 -15.00
CA VAL A 126 4.37 7.73 -15.92
C VAL A 126 3.85 6.30 -15.90
N ASN A 127 3.54 5.77 -14.72
CA ASN A 127 3.27 4.34 -14.56
C ASN A 127 1.77 3.99 -14.46
N MET A 128 0.95 4.88 -13.91
CA MET A 128 -0.45 4.67 -13.55
C MET A 128 -1.34 5.91 -13.84
N PRO A 129 -1.35 6.44 -15.08
CA PRO A 129 -1.95 7.73 -15.42
C PRO A 129 -3.48 7.82 -15.24
N TYR A 130 -4.15 6.69 -15.05
CA TYR A 130 -5.61 6.61 -14.90
C TYR A 130 -6.04 6.07 -13.52
N SER A 131 -5.11 6.00 -12.57
CA SER A 131 -5.41 5.53 -11.20
C SER A 131 -6.18 6.57 -10.40
N ASP A 132 -7.12 6.12 -9.56
CA ASP A 132 -7.82 6.98 -8.60
C ASP A 132 -6.85 7.63 -7.61
N LEU A 133 -5.77 6.92 -7.26
CA LEU A 133 -4.68 7.45 -6.45
C LEU A 133 -4.07 8.72 -7.05
N LEU A 134 -3.88 8.78 -8.38
CA LEU A 134 -3.34 9.99 -9.01
C LEU A 134 -4.26 11.19 -8.79
N VAL A 135 -5.58 10.99 -8.93
CA VAL A 135 -6.58 12.04 -8.67
C VAL A 135 -6.52 12.47 -7.20
N ARG A 136 -6.48 11.50 -6.28
CA ARG A 136 -6.37 11.77 -4.83
C ARG A 136 -5.13 12.58 -4.48
N ILE A 137 -3.95 12.21 -5.00
CA ILE A 137 -2.70 12.94 -4.78
C ILE A 137 -2.81 14.37 -5.33
N GLN A 138 -3.39 14.55 -6.51
CA GLN A 138 -3.59 15.88 -7.08
C GLN A 138 -4.50 16.75 -6.23
N MET A 139 -5.61 16.20 -5.73
CA MET A 139 -6.52 16.91 -4.82
C MET A 139 -5.81 17.32 -3.52
N LEU A 140 -5.05 16.40 -2.92
CA LEU A 140 -4.29 16.67 -1.70
C LEU A 140 -3.24 17.78 -1.91
N GLN A 141 -2.55 17.78 -3.06
CA GLN A 141 -1.62 18.86 -3.41
C GLN A 141 -2.33 20.22 -3.50
N ILE A 142 -3.49 20.29 -4.15
CA ILE A 142 -4.26 21.54 -4.29
C ILE A 142 -4.68 22.04 -2.91
N GLN A 143 -5.17 21.16 -2.04
CA GLN A 143 -5.56 21.51 -0.68
C GLN A 143 -4.39 22.11 0.12
N LEU A 144 -3.24 21.43 0.13
CA LEU A 144 -2.07 21.91 0.85
C LEU A 144 -1.51 23.21 0.27
N GLN A 145 -1.52 23.38 -1.06
CA GLN A 145 -1.08 24.62 -1.70
C GLN A 145 -1.99 25.81 -1.35
N ALA A 146 -3.30 25.59 -1.25
CA ALA A 146 -4.24 26.62 -0.81
C ALA A 146 -3.98 27.04 0.64
N GLU A 147 -3.63 26.09 1.51
CA GLU A 147 -3.25 26.37 2.90
C GLU A 147 -1.97 27.22 2.99
N VAL A 148 -0.97 26.96 2.13
CA VAL A 148 0.24 27.81 2.03
C VAL A 148 -0.12 29.24 1.66
N ALA A 149 -1.01 29.43 0.69
CA ALA A 149 -1.43 30.76 0.24
C ALA A 149 -2.15 31.52 1.37
N SER A 150 -3.10 30.89 2.05
CA SER A 150 -3.83 31.51 3.17
C SER A 150 -2.92 31.88 4.34
N ASN A 151 -1.95 31.02 4.68
CA ASN A 151 -0.98 31.30 5.76
C ASN A 151 -0.02 32.47 5.44
N SER A 152 0.17 32.78 4.16
CA SER A 152 1.00 33.91 3.72
C SER A 152 0.27 35.26 3.85
N GLU A 153 -1.06 35.27 3.74
CA GLU A 153 -1.89 36.49 3.86
C GLU A 153 -2.08 36.91 5.33
N ILE A 154 -2.08 35.97 6.27
CA ILE A 154 -2.26 36.23 7.72
C ILE A 154 -0.98 36.82 8.36
N LYS A 155 0.18 36.65 7.71
CA LYS A 155 1.49 37.12 8.22
C LYS A 155 1.92 38.48 7.65
N ASN A 156 1.14 39.07 6.75
CA ASN A 156 1.35 40.42 6.20
C ASN A 156 0.38 41.43 6.80
#